data_AF-A0A9P0L9E2-F1
#
_entry.id   AF-A0A9P0L9E2-F1
#
_cell.length_a   1.000
_cell.length_b   1.000
_cell.length_c   1.000
_cell.angle_alpha   90.00
_cell.angle_beta   90.00
_cell.angle_gamma   90.00
#
_symmetry.space_group_name_H-M   'P 1'
#
loop_
_entity.id
_entity.type
_entity.pdbx_description
1 polymer ?
#
loop_
_entity_poly.entity_id
_entity_poly.type
_entity_poly.pdbx_seq_one_letter_code
_entity_poly.pdbx_strand_id
1 'polypeptide(L)'
;MAIAQLHNFLKKSSTSAALYTPRETFDTENEGTLIEGTYKTITNGTMSSLLPIRNVPRKPTGSAALIRDELAAYFQNNHRVLWQDIYM
;
A
#
# COMPACT_ATOMS: atom_id res chain seq x y z
N MET A 1 10.44 11.43 -13.32
CA MET A 1 11.31 11.62 -12.13
C MET A 1 10.88 12.79 -11.24
N ALA A 2 10.53 13.97 -11.79
CA ALA A 2 10.11 15.13 -10.99
C ALA A 2 8.92 14.87 -10.05
N ILE A 3 7.92 14.08 -10.48
CA ILE A 3 6.72 13.77 -9.67
C ILE A 3 7.10 12.97 -8.40
N ALA A 4 8.00 11.99 -8.51
CA ALA A 4 8.44 11.19 -7.37
C ALA A 4 9.23 12.05 -6.37
N GLN A 5 10.06 12.97 -6.87
CA GLN A 5 10.81 13.90 -6.02
C GLN A 5 9.89 14.87 -5.29
N LEU A 6 8.88 15.42 -5.97
CA LEU A 6 7.87 16.28 -5.36
C LEU A 6 7.06 15.52 -4.30
N HIS A 7 6.61 14.30 -4.60
CA HIS A 7 5.90 13.45 -3.65
C HIS A 7 6.72 13.23 -2.37
N ASN A 8 8.00 12.86 -2.53
CA ASN A 8 8.90 12.65 -1.40
C ASN A 8 9.14 13.92 -0.59
N PHE A 9 9.28 15.07 -1.26
CA PHE A 9 9.42 16.36 -0.61
C PHE A 9 8.18 16.71 0.20
N LEU A 10 6.98 16.58 -0.40
CA LEU A 10 5.71 16.89 0.26
C LEU A 10 5.44 15.97 1.46
N LYS A 11 5.80 14.69 1.38
CA LYS A 11 5.66 13.74 2.50
C LYS A 11 6.63 14.00 3.65
N LYS A 12 7.82 14.54 3.39
CA LYS A 12 8.87 14.72 4.41
C LYS A 12 8.86 16.08 5.07
N SER A 13 8.40 17.12 4.37
CA SER A 13 8.40 18.48 4.89
C SER A 13 7.39 18.64 6.04
N SER A 14 7.82 19.22 7.16
CA SER A 14 6.97 19.48 8.33
C SER A 14 5.80 20.42 8.03
N THR A 15 5.95 21.30 7.04
CA THR A 15 4.94 22.30 6.68
C THR A 15 3.88 21.77 5.72
N SER A 16 4.19 20.75 4.92
CA SER A 16 3.28 20.23 3.90
C SER A 16 2.83 18.79 4.13
N ALA A 17 3.53 18.00 4.95
CA ALA A 17 3.19 16.60 5.17
C ALA A 17 1.77 16.43 5.73
N ALA A 18 1.38 17.25 6.71
CA ALA A 18 0.04 17.19 7.31
C ALA A 18 -1.09 17.55 6.33
N LEU A 19 -0.80 18.40 5.33
CA LEU A 19 -1.76 18.83 4.31
C LEU A 19 -1.83 17.83 3.14
N TYR A 20 -0.66 17.34 2.70
CA TYR A 20 -0.56 16.46 1.54
C TYR A 20 -0.96 15.02 1.88
N THR A 21 -0.59 14.55 3.08
CA THR A 21 -0.91 13.22 3.59
C THR A 21 -1.32 13.34 5.06
N PRO A 22 -2.58 13.70 5.34
CA PRO A 22 -3.11 13.74 6.70
C PRO A 22 -2.82 12.46 7.48
N ARG A 23 -2.73 12.57 8.81
CA ARG A 23 -2.69 11.38 9.69
C ARG A 23 -3.91 10.51 9.41
N GLU A 24 -3.76 9.19 9.48
CA GLU A 24 -4.76 8.20 9.06
C GLU A 24 -4.98 8.06 7.54
N THR A 25 -4.22 8.75 6.68
CA THR A 25 -4.37 8.56 5.22
C THR A 25 -3.90 7.18 4.79
N PHE A 26 -2.75 6.72 5.28
CA PHE A 26 -2.16 5.43 4.94
C PHE A 26 -2.22 4.46 6.12
N ASP A 27 -2.04 3.18 5.81
CA ASP A 27 -1.92 2.14 6.82
C ASP A 27 -0.73 2.45 7.76
N THR A 28 -0.95 2.33 9.06
CA THR A 28 0.07 2.55 10.09
C THR A 28 0.07 1.36 11.05
N GLU A 29 1.26 0.96 11.51
CA GLU A 29 1.37 -0.08 12.53
C GLU A 29 1.52 0.56 13.91
N ASN A 30 0.72 0.10 14.87
CA ASN A 30 0.86 0.47 16.28
C ASN A 30 0.87 -0.82 17.12
N GLU A 31 1.97 -1.06 17.84
CA GLU A 31 2.13 -2.22 18.74
C GLU A 31 1.76 -3.58 18.11
N GLY A 32 2.15 -3.81 16.85
CA GLY A 32 1.86 -5.05 16.12
C GLY A 32 0.44 -5.14 15.54
N THR A 33 -0.39 -4.11 15.74
CA THR A 33 -1.72 -3.99 15.14
C THR A 33 -1.66 -3.09 13.92
N LEU A 34 -2.18 -3.57 12.79
CA LEU A 34 -2.36 -2.76 11.59
C LEU A 34 -3.58 -1.85 11.76
N ILE A 35 -3.38 -0.53 11.69
CA ILE A 35 -4.43 0.47 11.62
C ILE A 35 -4.65 0.80 10.14
N GLU A 36 -5.85 0.50 9.63
CA GLU A 36 -6.17 0.73 8.23
C GLU A 36 -6.31 2.23 7.91
N GLY A 37 -5.66 2.66 6.83
CA GLY A 37 -5.74 4.02 6.34
C GLY A 37 -7.05 4.33 5.62
N THR A 38 -7.52 5.55 5.76
CA THR A 38 -8.73 6.10 5.12
C THR A 38 -8.69 6.09 3.59
N TYR A 39 -7.51 5.99 2.97
CA TYR A 39 -7.40 5.89 1.50
C TYR A 39 -8.19 4.71 0.90
N LYS A 40 -8.41 3.63 1.67
CA LYS A 40 -9.22 2.48 1.25
C LYS A 40 -10.73 2.75 1.33
N THR A 41 -11.15 3.73 2.13
CA THR A 41 -12.56 4.05 2.43
C THR A 41 -13.22 4.94 1.35
N ILE A 42 -12.43 5.44 0.38
CA ILE A 42 -12.92 6.31 -0.71
C ILE A 42 -13.98 5.61 -1.59
N THR A 43 -14.15 4.29 -1.45
CA THR A 43 -15.14 3.46 -2.14
C THR A 43 -16.61 3.71 -1.76
N ASN A 44 -16.91 4.42 -0.66
CA ASN A 44 -18.28 4.59 -0.16
C ASN A 44 -19.06 5.77 -0.77
N GLY A 45 -18.47 6.53 -1.70
CA GLY A 45 -19.15 7.58 -2.45
C GLY A 45 -19.40 7.18 -3.91
N THR A 46 -20.41 7.76 -4.56
CA THR A 46 -20.60 7.65 -6.02
C THR A 46 -19.45 8.36 -6.74
N MET A 47 -18.31 7.68 -6.91
CA MET A 47 -17.18 8.23 -7.64
C MET A 47 -17.50 8.30 -9.14
N SER A 48 -17.42 9.50 -9.70
CA SER A 48 -17.55 9.72 -11.15
C SER A 48 -16.25 9.38 -11.91
N SER A 49 -15.14 9.12 -11.21
CA SER A 49 -13.82 8.79 -11.74
C SER A 49 -13.22 7.61 -10.96
N LEU A 50 -12.13 6.99 -11.45
CA LEU A 50 -11.51 5.80 -10.84
C LEU A 50 -12.48 4.60 -10.76
N LEU A 51 -13.17 4.33 -11.87
CA LEU A 51 -14.07 3.20 -12.00
C LEU A 51 -13.37 1.87 -11.62
N PRO A 52 -14.09 0.91 -11.02
CA PRO A 52 -13.52 -0.39 -10.68
C PRO A 52 -12.80 -1.02 -11.87
N ILE A 53 -11.51 -1.33 -11.68
CA ILE A 53 -10.74 -2.03 -12.70
C ILE A 53 -11.32 -3.43 -12.84
N ARG A 54 -11.70 -3.82 -14.06
CA ARG A 54 -12.15 -5.18 -14.33
C ARG A 54 -11.04 -6.15 -13.96
N ASN A 55 -11.34 -7.12 -13.10
CA ASN A 55 -10.43 -8.19 -12.80
C ASN A 55 -10.25 -9.08 -14.04
N VAL A 56 -9.15 -8.89 -14.77
CA VAL A 56 -8.77 -9.70 -15.92
C VAL A 56 -7.54 -10.50 -15.52
N PRO A 57 -7.67 -11.81 -15.24
CA PRO A 57 -6.54 -12.62 -14.82
C PRO A 57 -5.54 -12.71 -15.98
N ARG A 58 -4.37 -12.09 -15.80
CA ARG A 58 -3.23 -12.29 -16.70
C ARG A 58 -2.31 -13.31 -16.06
N LYS A 59 -1.92 -14.36 -16.82
CA LYS A 59 -0.87 -15.27 -16.36
C LYS A 59 0.45 -14.49 -16.30
N PRO A 60 1.11 -14.41 -15.14
CA PRO A 60 2.44 -13.82 -15.06
C PRO A 60 3.43 -14.68 -15.86
N THR A 61 4.55 -14.07 -16.27
CA THR A 61 5.68 -14.85 -16.79
C THR A 61 6.20 -15.79 -15.70
N GLY A 62 6.80 -16.92 -16.09
CA GLY A 62 7.37 -17.87 -15.12
C GLY A 62 8.38 -17.23 -14.17
N SER A 63 9.20 -16.30 -14.68
CA SER A 63 10.16 -15.53 -13.87
C SER A 63 9.48 -14.63 -12.83
N ALA A 64 8.39 -13.95 -13.19
CA ALA A 64 7.67 -13.09 -12.27
C ALA A 64 6.97 -13.90 -11.15
N ALA A 65 6.50 -15.12 -11.47
CA ALA A 65 5.98 -16.03 -10.47
C ALA A 65 7.07 -16.45 -9.47
N LEU A 66 8.24 -16.89 -9.97
CA LEU A 66 9.37 -17.29 -9.12
C LEU A 66 9.83 -16.17 -8.19
N ILE A 67 10.03 -14.96 -8.71
CA ILE A 67 10.45 -13.80 -7.90
C ILE A 67 9.42 -13.50 -6.81
N ARG A 68 8.12 -13.56 -7.14
CA ARG A 68 7.05 -13.33 -6.17
C ARG A 68 7.10 -14.38 -5.05
N ASP A 69 7.29 -15.64 -5.40
CA ASP A 69 7.31 -16.75 -4.44
C ASP A 69 8.56 -16.68 -3.54
N GLU A 70 9.72 -16.32 -4.10
CA GLU A 70 10.95 -16.06 -3.33
C GLU A 70 10.78 -14.90 -2.35
N LEU A 71 10.19 -13.79 -2.79
CA LEU A 71 9.92 -12.64 -1.91
C LEU A 71 8.93 -13.01 -0.80
N ALA A 72 7.86 -13.73 -1.13
CA ALA A 72 6.88 -14.18 -0.16
C ALA A 72 7.54 -15.06 0.92
N ALA A 73 8.35 -16.04 0.51
CA ALA A 73 9.10 -16.88 1.43
C ALA A 73 10.09 -16.08 2.29
N TYR A 74 10.78 -15.10 1.72
CA TYR A 74 11.71 -14.26 2.47
C TYR A 74 11.03 -13.46 3.58
N PHE A 75 9.91 -12.80 3.27
CA PHE A 75 9.17 -11.99 4.24
C PHE A 75 8.50 -12.82 5.33
N GLN A 76 8.02 -14.02 5.00
CA GLN A 76 7.44 -14.95 5.99
C GLN A 76 8.48 -15.47 7.00
N ASN A 77 9.73 -15.65 6.58
CA ASN A 77 10.75 -16.29 7.43
C ASN A 77 11.63 -15.31 8.21
N ASN A 78 11.94 -14.12 7.67
CA ASN A 78 12.95 -13.23 8.27
C ASN A 78 12.38 -11.96 8.91
N HIS A 79 11.26 -11.43 8.39
CA HIS A 79 10.69 -10.15 8.79
C HIS A 79 9.16 -10.23 8.95
N ARG A 80 8.70 -11.32 9.55
CA ARG A 80 7.28 -11.56 9.78
C ARG A 80 6.74 -10.59 10.83
N VAL A 81 5.65 -9.91 10.49
CA VAL A 81 4.89 -9.06 11.41
C VAL A 81 3.54 -9.71 11.72
N LEU A 82 3.07 -9.60 12.96
CA LEU A 82 1.93 -10.36 13.47
C LEU A 82 0.64 -10.13 12.66
N TRP A 83 0.42 -8.90 12.21
CA TRP A 83 -0.78 -8.56 11.44
C TRP A 83 -0.80 -9.18 10.03
N GLN A 84 0.33 -9.64 9.48
CA GLN A 84 0.35 -10.26 8.14
C GLN A 84 -0.42 -11.59 8.09
N ASP A 85 -0.46 -12.34 9.19
CA ASP A 85 -1.16 -13.63 9.24
C ASP A 85 -2.68 -13.50 9.05
N ILE A 86 -3.23 -12.31 9.27
CA ILE A 86 -4.66 -12.02 9.10
C ILE A 86 -5.03 -11.91 7.62
N TYR A 87 -4.05 -11.59 6.75
CA TYR A 87 -4.27 -11.29 5.33
C TYR A 87 -3.63 -12.31 4.38
N MET A 88 -2.95 -13.34 4.89
CA MET A 88 -2.42 -14.47 4.11
C MET A 88 -3.40 -15.64 4.05
#